data_AF-A0A3D0TIZ5-F1
#
_entry.id   AF-A0A3D0TIZ5-F1
#
_cell.length_a   1.000
_cell.length_b   1.000
_cell.length_c   1.000
_cell.angle_alpha   90.00
_cell.angle_beta   90.00
_cell.angle_gamma   90.00
#
_symmetry.space_group_name_H-M   'P 1'
#
loop_
_entity.id
_entity.type
_entity.pdbx_description
1 polymer ?
#
loop_
_entity_poly.entity_id
_entity_poly.type
_entity_poly.pdbx_seq_one_letter_code
_entity_poly.pdbx_strand_id
1 'polypeptide(L)'
;MTKNSGIIVTLKAAATLDGKIATATGHSKWITGEAARQKGHELRNENDAILVGINTVLTDDPELTVRGIHGGSSPVRIVLDSKARIPEQSRVFQQDGVPVVIVTGSHAPLRIWPELADLTILTAPTRTPDILWVLSEISKLGLNSLLVEGGSLIHASFIKSNTVDQLALFLAPKVIG
;
A
#
# COMPACT_ATOMS: atom_id res chain seq x y z
N MET A 1 11.90 -22.22 -7.96
CA MET A 1 11.83 -21.43 -6.71
C MET A 1 10.36 -21.32 -6.33
N THR A 2 9.95 -22.05 -5.30
CA THR A 2 8.55 -22.27 -4.97
C THR A 2 7.98 -21.07 -4.21
N LYS A 3 6.96 -20.45 -4.83
CA LYS A 3 6.05 -19.46 -4.26
C LYS A 3 5.32 -20.10 -3.07
N ASN A 4 5.43 -19.55 -1.85
CA ASN A 4 4.56 -20.00 -0.78
C ASN A 4 4.41 -18.98 0.36
N SER A 5 4.02 -17.75 0.04
CA SER A 5 3.42 -16.84 1.04
C SER A 5 1.96 -17.19 1.34
N GLY A 6 1.30 -17.99 0.49
CA GLY A 6 -0.14 -18.26 0.57
C GLY A 6 -1.03 -17.05 0.22
N ILE A 7 -0.42 -15.90 -0.09
CA ILE A 7 -1.11 -14.63 -0.39
C ILE A 7 -1.03 -14.32 -1.88
N ILE A 8 -2.16 -13.88 -2.45
CA ILE A 8 -2.25 -13.31 -3.80
C ILE A 8 -1.85 -11.83 -3.74
N VAL A 9 -0.82 -11.45 -4.50
CA VAL A 9 -0.34 -10.06 -4.55
C VAL A 9 -0.72 -9.40 -5.88
N THR A 10 -1.51 -8.34 -5.78
CA THR A 10 -1.86 -7.46 -6.91
C THR A 10 -1.07 -6.16 -6.82
N LEU A 11 -0.17 -5.91 -7.77
CA LEU A 11 0.42 -4.59 -7.93
C LEU A 11 -0.51 -3.71 -8.76
N LYS A 12 -0.82 -2.51 -8.26
CA LYS A 12 -1.59 -1.52 -9.02
C LYS A 12 -0.77 -0.27 -9.29
N ALA A 13 -0.67 0.10 -10.55
CA ALA A 13 0.05 1.28 -11.00
C ALA A 13 -0.83 2.14 -11.92
N ALA A 14 -0.75 3.46 -11.76
CA ALA A 14 -1.29 4.42 -12.71
C ALA A 14 -0.11 5.17 -13.33
N ALA A 15 -0.05 5.22 -14.65
CA ALA A 15 1.03 5.89 -15.36
C ALA A 15 0.50 6.63 -16.59
N THR A 16 1.26 7.62 -17.05
CA THR A 16 1.09 8.22 -18.38
C THR A 16 1.60 7.28 -19.47
N LEU A 17 1.31 7.58 -20.74
CA LEU A 17 1.71 6.76 -21.88
C LEU A 17 3.23 6.64 -22.02
N ASP A 18 3.97 7.68 -21.63
CA ASP A 18 5.43 7.72 -21.53
C ASP A 18 5.99 7.15 -20.22
N GLY A 19 5.15 6.43 -19.44
CA GLY A 19 5.59 5.62 -18.31
C GLY A 19 5.79 6.37 -16.99
N LYS A 20 5.31 7.61 -16.86
CA LYS A 20 5.50 8.40 -15.64
C LYS A 20 4.36 8.16 -14.65
N ILE A 21 4.70 7.89 -13.39
CA ILE A 21 3.75 7.67 -12.28
C ILE A 21 3.47 8.93 -11.45
N ALA A 22 4.22 10.02 -11.72
CA ALA A 22 4.07 11.35 -11.16
C ALA A 22 4.73 12.35 -12.13
N THR A 23 4.35 13.63 -12.06
CA THR A 23 5.08 14.71 -12.74
C THR A 23 6.50 14.84 -12.17
N ALA A 24 7.38 15.57 -12.86
CA ALA A 24 8.71 15.91 -12.36
C ALA A 24 8.70 16.63 -10.99
N THR A 25 7.59 17.32 -10.67
CA THR A 25 7.36 17.99 -9.39
C THR A 25 6.70 17.10 -8.33
N GLY A 26 6.51 15.81 -8.61
CA GLY A 26 5.92 14.84 -7.68
C GLY A 26 4.40 14.81 -7.65
N HIS A 27 3.70 15.55 -8.52
CA HIS A 27 2.24 15.50 -8.58
C HIS A 27 1.80 14.19 -9.27
N SER A 28 1.22 13.28 -8.50
CA SER A 28 0.67 11.99 -8.94
C SER A 28 -0.85 12.00 -9.03
N LYS A 29 -1.50 13.07 -8.55
CA LYS A 29 -2.97 13.16 -8.47
C LYS A 29 -3.58 13.27 -9.87
N TRP A 30 -4.48 12.33 -10.14
CA TRP A 30 -5.40 12.30 -11.29
C TRP A 30 -4.70 12.22 -12.65
N ILE A 31 -3.62 11.43 -12.72
CA ILE A 31 -3.06 10.96 -13.99
C ILE A 31 -4.17 10.29 -14.80
N THR A 32 -4.92 9.38 -14.18
CA THR A 32 -6.01 8.62 -14.79
C THR A 32 -7.39 9.22 -14.52
N GLY A 33 -8.35 8.88 -15.41
CA GLY A 33 -9.74 9.34 -15.35
C GLY A 33 -10.59 8.66 -14.27
N GLU A 34 -11.86 9.04 -14.21
CA GLU A 34 -12.82 8.56 -13.20
C GLU A 34 -13.01 7.04 -13.23
N ALA A 35 -13.22 6.44 -14.40
CA ALA A 35 -13.38 4.99 -14.54
C ALA A 35 -12.19 4.20 -13.96
N ALA A 36 -10.96 4.69 -14.13
CA ALA A 36 -9.77 4.07 -13.56
C ALA A 36 -9.72 4.21 -12.02
N ARG A 37 -10.22 5.34 -11.47
CA ARG A 37 -10.33 5.53 -10.02
C ARG A 37 -11.40 4.62 -9.43
N GLN A 38 -12.54 4.48 -10.10
CA GLN A 38 -13.58 3.52 -9.71
C GLN A 38 -13.02 2.11 -9.68
N LYS A 39 -12.30 1.69 -10.73
CA LYS A 39 -11.66 0.37 -10.72
C LYS A 39 -10.62 0.21 -9.61
N GLY A 40 -9.93 1.29 -9.24
CA GLY A 40 -9.07 1.31 -8.06
C GLY A 40 -9.83 1.05 -6.75
N HIS A 41 -11.03 1.58 -6.59
CA HIS A 41 -11.88 1.29 -5.43
C HIS A 41 -12.45 -0.14 -5.46
N GLU A 42 -12.76 -0.69 -6.64
CA GLU A 42 -13.14 -2.10 -6.79
C GLU A 42 -11.99 -3.02 -6.35
N LEU A 43 -10.76 -2.75 -6.80
CA LEU A 43 -9.59 -3.52 -6.37
C LEU A 43 -9.39 -3.46 -4.85
N ARG A 44 -9.61 -2.30 -4.22
CA ARG A 44 -9.56 -2.19 -2.75
C ARG A 44 -10.62 -3.05 -2.07
N ASN A 45 -11.84 -3.10 -2.64
CA ASN A 45 -12.94 -3.90 -2.13
C ASN A 45 -12.74 -5.42 -2.32
N GLU A 46 -11.96 -5.80 -3.33
CA GLU A 46 -11.67 -7.20 -3.69
C GLU A 46 -10.46 -7.80 -2.94
N ASN A 47 -9.72 -6.99 -2.18
CA ASN A 47 -8.52 -7.44 -1.46
C ASN A 47 -8.71 -7.29 0.06
N ASP A 48 -8.10 -8.19 0.84
CA ASP A 48 -8.16 -8.17 2.30
C ASP A 48 -7.31 -7.02 2.88
N ALA A 49 -6.22 -6.66 2.18
CA ALA A 49 -5.29 -5.64 2.61
C ALA A 49 -4.82 -4.74 1.46
N ILE A 50 -4.50 -3.49 1.81
CA ILE A 50 -3.83 -2.52 0.95
C ILE A 50 -2.51 -2.11 1.57
N LEU A 51 -1.43 -2.13 0.79
CA LEU A 51 -0.10 -1.72 1.22
C LEU A 51 0.40 -0.52 0.44
N VAL A 52 0.92 0.46 1.18
CA VAL A 52 1.66 1.60 0.62
C VAL A 52 3.00 1.79 1.34
N GLY A 53 3.94 2.44 0.65
CA GLY A 53 5.14 2.96 1.31
C GLY A 53 4.85 4.24 2.10
N ILE A 54 5.62 4.47 3.16
CA ILE A 54 5.56 5.69 3.98
C ILE A 54 5.62 6.99 3.17
N ASN A 55 6.40 7.06 2.07
CA ASN A 55 6.48 8.29 1.28
C ASN A 55 5.14 8.65 0.61
N THR A 56 4.31 7.64 0.27
CA THR A 56 2.93 7.86 -0.20
C THR A 56 2.10 8.52 0.89
N VAL A 57 2.23 8.07 2.14
CA VAL A 57 1.53 8.71 3.27
C VAL A 57 2.02 10.13 3.52
N LEU A 58 3.32 10.37 3.50
CA LEU A 58 3.88 11.71 3.70
C LEU A 58 3.51 12.71 2.61
N THR A 59 3.29 12.24 1.38
CA THR A 59 3.03 13.10 0.21
C THR A 59 1.54 13.31 -0.04
N ASP A 60 0.76 12.23 0.01
CA ASP A 60 -0.65 12.22 -0.37
C ASP A 60 -1.61 12.11 0.82
N ASP A 61 -1.09 11.69 1.97
CA ASP A 61 -1.83 11.43 3.22
C ASP A 61 -3.13 10.65 2.96
N PRO A 62 -3.13 9.49 2.29
CA PRO A 62 -4.36 8.86 1.84
C PRO A 62 -5.15 8.23 2.99
N GLU A 63 -6.47 8.14 2.84
CA GLU A 63 -7.34 7.36 3.77
C GLU A 63 -7.28 5.84 3.50
N LEU A 64 -6.94 5.45 2.27
CA LEU A 64 -6.87 4.06 1.79
C LEU A 64 -8.18 3.26 1.90
N THR A 65 -9.33 3.95 1.86
CA THR A 65 -10.67 3.36 1.93
C THR A 65 -11.28 3.01 0.57
N VAL A 66 -12.33 2.19 0.60
CA VAL A 66 -13.26 1.97 -0.52
C VAL A 66 -14.29 3.11 -0.54
N ARG A 67 -14.59 3.63 -1.74
CA ARG A 67 -15.57 4.72 -1.95
C ARG A 67 -16.40 4.44 -3.19
N GLY A 68 -17.66 4.83 -3.18
CA GLY A 68 -18.57 4.67 -4.32
C GLY A 68 -19.07 3.23 -4.55
N ILE A 69 -18.85 2.31 -3.60
CA ILE A 69 -19.33 0.93 -3.65
C ILE A 69 -20.28 0.71 -2.46
N HIS A 70 -21.57 0.54 -2.73
CA HIS A 70 -22.57 0.32 -1.69
C HIS A 70 -22.34 -1.03 -1.00
N GLY A 71 -22.21 -1.01 0.33
CA GLY A 71 -21.86 -2.21 1.11
C GLY A 71 -20.43 -2.70 0.90
N GLY A 72 -19.55 -1.88 0.32
CA GLY A 72 -18.14 -2.23 0.14
C GLY A 72 -17.38 -2.33 1.46
N SER A 73 -16.38 -3.19 1.49
CA SER A 73 -15.49 -3.39 2.64
C SER A 73 -14.14 -2.77 2.37
N SER A 74 -13.65 -1.93 3.29
CA SER A 74 -12.31 -1.36 3.16
C SER A 74 -11.24 -2.36 3.61
N PRO A 75 -10.13 -2.48 2.88
CA PRO A 75 -9.05 -3.40 3.19
C PRO A 75 -8.26 -2.96 4.42
N VAL A 76 -7.64 -3.91 5.14
CA VAL A 76 -6.66 -3.63 6.19
C VAL A 76 -5.55 -2.73 5.63
N ARG A 77 -5.24 -1.65 6.34
CA ARG A 77 -4.30 -0.62 5.88
C ARG A 77 -2.91 -0.95 6.34
N ILE A 78 -2.00 -1.21 5.42
CA ILE A 78 -0.60 -1.56 5.72
C ILE A 78 0.34 -0.46 5.25
N VAL A 79 1.16 0.06 6.15
CA VAL A 79 2.18 1.07 5.81
C VAL A 79 3.58 0.52 6.08
N LEU A 80 4.40 0.45 5.04
CA LEU A 80 5.82 0.16 5.18
C LEU A 80 6.58 1.44 5.56
N ASP A 81 7.02 1.51 6.80
CA ASP A 81 7.73 2.66 7.37
C ASP A 81 8.94 2.22 8.19
N SER A 82 10.03 1.90 7.50
CA SER A 82 11.25 1.36 8.12
C SER A 82 11.86 2.24 9.22
N LYS A 83 11.49 3.52 9.30
CA LYS A 83 12.03 4.51 10.23
C LYS A 83 10.97 5.11 11.17
N ALA A 84 9.76 4.56 11.20
CA ALA A 84 8.64 5.05 12.02
C ALA A 84 8.41 6.58 11.91
N ARG A 85 8.42 7.10 10.69
CA ARG A 85 8.24 8.52 10.34
C ARG A 85 6.79 8.97 10.19
N ILE A 86 5.83 8.05 10.15
CA ILE A 86 4.43 8.38 9.89
C ILE A 86 3.89 9.39 10.93
N PRO A 87 3.28 10.51 10.51
CA PRO A 87 2.64 11.45 11.43
C PRO A 87 1.46 10.81 12.16
N GLU A 88 1.26 11.13 13.43
CA GLU A 88 0.19 10.54 14.27
C GLU A 88 -1.22 10.93 13.79
N GLN A 89 -1.32 12.10 13.15
CA GLN A 89 -2.52 12.66 12.56
C GLN A 89 -2.78 12.19 11.11
N SER A 90 -2.02 11.23 10.59
CA SER A 90 -2.19 10.75 9.22
C SER A 90 -3.58 10.14 9.04
N ARG A 91 -4.22 10.38 7.89
CA ARG A 91 -5.59 9.89 7.60
C ARG A 91 -5.73 8.37 7.60
N VAL A 92 -4.63 7.63 7.44
CA VAL A 92 -4.64 6.16 7.60
C VAL A 92 -5.00 5.71 9.03
N PHE A 93 -4.88 6.58 10.04
CA PHE A 93 -5.25 6.29 11.44
C PHE A 93 -6.67 6.71 11.81
N GLN A 94 -7.51 7.07 10.83
CA GLN A 94 -8.89 7.45 11.11
C GLN A 94 -9.67 6.31 11.79
N GLN A 95 -10.56 6.68 12.72
CA GLN A 95 -11.36 5.75 13.53
C GLN A 95 -12.63 5.31 12.78
N ASP A 96 -12.43 4.59 11.67
CA ASP A 96 -13.50 4.05 10.81
C ASP A 96 -13.72 2.54 11.00
N GLY A 97 -13.07 1.93 12.00
CA GLY A 97 -13.15 0.50 12.29
C GLY A 97 -12.34 -0.40 11.35
N VAL A 98 -11.53 0.17 10.45
CA VAL A 98 -10.66 -0.61 9.56
C VAL A 98 -9.30 -0.84 10.26
N PRO A 99 -8.80 -2.08 10.37
CA PRO A 99 -7.52 -2.34 11.00
C PRO A 99 -6.34 -1.64 10.30
N VAL A 100 -5.33 -1.28 11.09
CA VAL A 100 -4.10 -0.63 10.60
C VAL A 100 -2.89 -1.44 11.04
N VAL A 101 -2.00 -1.72 10.10
CA VAL A 101 -0.73 -2.41 10.33
C VAL A 101 0.41 -1.48 9.93
N ILE A 102 1.28 -1.13 10.87
CA ILE A 102 2.51 -0.41 10.56
C ILE A 102 3.68 -1.38 10.62
N VAL A 103 4.46 -1.42 9.54
CA VAL A 103 5.64 -2.26 9.44
C VAL A 103 6.89 -1.41 9.54
N THR A 104 7.66 -1.62 10.60
CA THR A 104 8.89 -0.89 10.89
C THR A 104 10.13 -1.75 10.66
N GLY A 105 11.30 -1.11 10.57
CA GLY A 105 12.58 -1.80 10.52
C GLY A 105 13.16 -2.02 11.93
N SER A 106 14.11 -2.94 12.07
CA SER A 106 14.72 -3.29 13.36
C SER A 106 15.42 -2.15 14.10
N HIS A 107 15.68 -1.02 13.42
CA HIS A 107 16.32 0.16 13.98
C HIS A 107 15.40 1.39 13.96
N ALA A 108 14.09 1.18 13.80
CA ALA A 108 13.14 2.27 13.94
C ALA A 108 13.19 2.82 15.38
N PRO A 109 13.15 4.15 15.57
CA PRO A 109 13.11 4.73 16.90
C PRO A 109 11.87 4.26 17.65
N LEU A 110 12.00 4.07 18.96
CA LEU A 110 10.85 3.92 19.83
C LEU A 110 10.01 5.20 19.77
N ARG A 111 8.70 5.03 19.69
CA ARG A 111 7.75 6.13 19.70
C ARG A 111 6.43 5.69 20.30
N ILE A 112 5.63 6.69 20.65
CA ILE A 112 4.23 6.48 20.99
C ILE A 112 3.47 6.42 19.66
N TRP A 113 2.56 5.46 19.58
CA TRP A 113 1.63 5.30 18.45
C TRP A 113 0.26 5.85 18.85
N PRO A 114 -0.54 6.36 17.90
CA PRO A 114 -1.88 6.83 18.22
C PRO A 114 -2.71 5.70 18.82
N GLU A 115 -3.58 6.04 19.78
CA GLU A 115 -4.52 5.10 20.37
C GLU A 115 -5.60 4.74 19.35
N LEU A 116 -5.45 3.58 18.73
CA LEU A 116 -6.39 3.00 17.79
C LEU A 116 -6.58 1.52 18.15
N ALA A 117 -7.83 1.12 18.33
CA ALA A 117 -8.19 -0.21 18.86
C ALA A 117 -7.57 -1.36 18.05
N ASP A 118 -7.57 -1.23 16.73
CA ASP A 118 -7.09 -2.26 15.79
C ASP A 118 -5.76 -1.87 15.12
N LEU A 119 -4.87 -1.21 15.88
CA LEU A 119 -3.51 -0.90 15.43
C LEU A 119 -2.52 -2.01 15.79
N THR A 120 -1.88 -2.58 14.78
CA THR A 120 -0.80 -3.57 14.92
C THR A 120 0.52 -2.99 14.45
N ILE A 121 1.57 -3.14 15.26
CA ILE A 121 2.94 -2.72 14.90
C ILE A 121 3.80 -3.97 14.70
N LEU A 122 4.27 -4.17 13.47
CA LEU A 122 5.20 -5.24 13.13
C LEU A 122 6.61 -4.67 13.03
N THR A 123 7.58 -5.31 13.69
CA THR A 123 8.99 -4.90 13.63
C THR A 123 9.78 -5.95 12.87
N ALA A 124 10.32 -5.57 11.71
CA ALA A 124 11.12 -6.47 10.89
C ALA A 124 12.45 -6.81 11.56
N PRO A 125 13.02 -8.01 11.30
CA PRO A 125 14.35 -8.38 11.81
C PRO A 125 15.48 -7.55 11.17
N THR A 126 15.21 -6.93 10.01
CA THR A 126 16.16 -6.16 9.22
C THR A 126 15.86 -4.66 9.28
N ARG A 127 16.87 -3.82 8.96
CA ARG A 127 16.72 -2.36 8.90
C ARG A 127 15.67 -1.90 7.90
N THR A 128 15.56 -2.63 6.79
CA THR A 128 14.53 -2.46 5.78
C THR A 128 13.75 -3.77 5.72
N PRO A 129 12.42 -3.76 5.94
CA PRO A 129 11.60 -4.97 5.88
C PRO A 129 11.77 -5.69 4.54
N ASP A 130 12.08 -6.98 4.59
CA ASP A 130 12.12 -7.85 3.42
C ASP A 130 10.70 -8.21 2.98
N ILE A 131 10.44 -8.24 1.66
CA ILE A 131 9.08 -8.47 1.14
C ILE A 131 8.55 -9.86 1.48
N LEU A 132 9.39 -10.90 1.46
CA LEU A 132 8.95 -12.26 1.82
C LEU A 132 8.60 -12.34 3.30
N TRP A 133 9.38 -11.67 4.16
CA TRP A 133 9.06 -11.55 5.58
C TRP A 133 7.74 -10.79 5.79
N VAL A 134 7.54 -9.64 5.12
CA VAL A 134 6.30 -8.86 5.20
C VAL A 134 5.09 -9.72 4.81
N LEU A 135 5.18 -10.45 3.69
CA LEU A 135 4.10 -11.33 3.25
C LEU A 135 3.84 -12.46 4.25
N SER A 136 4.88 -13.02 4.87
CA SER A 136 4.71 -14.04 5.91
C SER A 136 3.94 -13.50 7.12
N GLU A 137 4.25 -12.29 7.58
CA GLU A 137 3.53 -11.68 8.71
C GLU A 137 2.09 -11.31 8.34
N ILE A 138 1.85 -10.80 7.14
CA ILE A 138 0.48 -10.54 6.64
C ILE A 138 -0.35 -11.83 6.63
N SER A 139 0.25 -12.95 6.22
CA SER A 139 -0.44 -14.25 6.19
C SER A 139 -0.79 -14.74 7.60
N LYS A 140 0.08 -14.49 8.60
CA LYS A 140 -0.20 -14.83 10.00
C LYS A 140 -1.37 -14.02 10.60
N LEU A 141 -1.68 -12.85 10.03
CA LEU A 141 -2.87 -12.08 10.37
C LEU A 141 -4.16 -12.63 9.72
N GLY A 142 -4.08 -13.74 8.96
CA GLY A 142 -5.22 -14.37 8.31
C GLY A 142 -5.62 -13.73 6.98
N LEU A 143 -4.81 -12.80 6.46
CA LEU A 143 -5.06 -12.09 5.21
C LEU A 143 -4.53 -12.92 4.03
N ASN A 144 -5.31 -13.04 2.95
CA ASN A 144 -5.03 -13.92 1.82
C ASN A 144 -4.77 -13.16 0.51
N SER A 145 -5.10 -11.86 0.47
CA SER A 145 -4.91 -11.01 -0.70
C SER A 145 -4.36 -9.64 -0.33
N LEU A 146 -3.43 -9.15 -1.14
CA LEU A 146 -2.72 -7.89 -0.92
C LEU A 146 -2.73 -7.04 -2.19
N LEU A 147 -3.39 -5.88 -2.11
CA LEU A 147 -3.25 -4.81 -3.08
C LEU A 147 -2.08 -3.92 -2.70
N VAL A 148 -1.06 -3.84 -3.55
CA VAL A 148 0.06 -2.92 -3.37
C VAL A 148 -0.16 -1.70 -4.25
N GLU A 149 -0.31 -0.54 -3.61
CA GLU A 149 -0.42 0.76 -4.26
C GLU A 149 0.76 1.67 -3.87
N GLY A 150 1.05 2.67 -4.68
CA GLY A 150 1.80 3.86 -4.24
C GLY A 150 3.28 3.62 -3.90
N GLY A 151 4.15 4.14 -4.77
CA GLY A 151 5.60 4.23 -4.56
C GLY A 151 6.38 3.32 -5.49
N SER A 152 7.15 3.92 -6.41
CA SER A 152 8.00 3.20 -7.36
C SER A 152 8.96 2.22 -6.69
N LEU A 153 9.54 2.61 -5.55
CA LEU A 153 10.46 1.77 -4.78
C LEU A 153 9.78 0.54 -4.17
N ILE A 154 8.51 0.67 -3.75
CA ILE A 154 7.73 -0.46 -3.24
C ILE A 154 7.42 -1.42 -4.40
N HIS A 155 6.90 -0.90 -5.52
CA HIS A 155 6.67 -1.73 -6.71
C HIS A 155 7.93 -2.46 -7.17
N ALA A 156 9.07 -1.76 -7.25
CA ALA A 156 10.34 -2.34 -7.62
C ALA A 156 10.77 -3.47 -6.66
N SER A 157 10.54 -3.30 -5.35
CA SER A 157 10.86 -4.31 -4.35
C SER A 157 10.02 -5.57 -4.52
N PHE A 158 8.71 -5.42 -4.73
CA PHE A 158 7.78 -6.54 -4.97
C PHE A 158 8.07 -7.28 -6.28
N ILE A 159 8.42 -6.55 -7.34
CA ILE A 159 8.82 -7.17 -8.62
C ILE A 159 10.13 -7.94 -8.43
N LYS A 160 11.13 -7.35 -7.77
CA LYS A 160 12.44 -7.97 -7.53
C LYS A 160 12.33 -9.23 -6.65
N SER A 161 11.39 -9.28 -5.71
CA SER A 161 11.13 -10.46 -4.87
C SER A 161 10.40 -11.59 -5.61
N ASN A 162 9.93 -11.38 -6.85
CA ASN A 162 9.17 -12.35 -7.64
C ASN A 162 7.90 -12.84 -6.91
N THR A 163 7.24 -11.94 -6.17
CA THR A 163 6.05 -12.24 -5.34
C THR A 163 4.75 -11.74 -5.95
N VAL A 164 4.79 -11.06 -7.10
CA VAL A 164 3.61 -10.49 -7.76
C VAL A 164 2.85 -11.60 -8.47
N ASP A 165 1.52 -11.61 -8.30
CA ASP A 165 0.60 -12.50 -9.02
C ASP A 165 -0.09 -11.76 -10.16
N GLN A 166 -0.51 -10.52 -9.90
CA GLN A 166 -1.30 -9.72 -10.83
C GLN A 166 -0.74 -8.30 -10.96
N LEU A 167 -0.88 -7.74 -12.15
CA LEU A 167 -0.55 -6.35 -12.44
C LEU A 167 -1.79 -5.64 -12.98
N ALA A 168 -2.32 -4.70 -12.20
CA ALA A 168 -3.37 -3.76 -12.62
C ALA A 168 -2.73 -2.44 -13.07
N LEU A 169 -2.44 -2.33 -14.36
CA LEU A 169 -1.82 -1.14 -14.96
C LEU A 169 -2.88 -0.24 -15.61
N PHE A 170 -2.98 1.00 -15.15
CA PHE A 170 -3.85 2.02 -15.71
C PHE A 170 -3.03 3.06 -16.47
N LEU A 171 -3.14 3.06 -17.79
CA LEU A 171 -2.44 4.00 -18.66
C LEU A 171 -3.35 5.16 -19.05
N ALA A 172 -2.92 6.38 -18.74
CA ALA A 172 -3.56 7.59 -19.23
C ALA A 172 -2.96 7.96 -20.60
N PRO A 173 -3.78 8.39 -21.59
CA PRO A 173 -3.31 8.88 -22.89
C PRO A 173 -2.72 10.29 -22.77
N LYS A 174 -1.72 10.44 -21.89
CA LYS A 174 -0.98 11.68 -21.59
C LYS A 174 0.50 11.39 -21.77
N VAL A 175 1.28 12.40 -22.15
CA VAL A 175 2.74 12.37 -22.18
C VAL A 175 3.21 13.58 -21.37
N ILE A 176 4.07 13.36 -20.37
CA ILE A 176 4.42 14.40 -19.39
C ILE A 176 5.93 14.61 -19.15
N GLY A 177 6.81 13.85 -19.83
CA GLY A 177 8.24 14.17 -19.94
C GLY A 177 9.15 13.31 -19.09
#